data_AF-A0A7Y2GRE3-F1
#
_entry.id   AF-A0A7Y2GRE3-F1
#
_cell.length_a   1.000
_cell.length_b   1.000
_cell.length_c   1.000
_cell.angle_alpha   90.00
_cell.angle_beta   90.00
_cell.angle_gamma   90.00
#
_symmetry.space_group_name_H-M   'P 1'
#
loop_
_entity.id
_entity.type
_entity.pdbx_description
1 polymer ?
#
loop_
_entity_poly.entity_id
_entity_poly.type
_entity_poly.pdbx_seq_one_letter_code
_entity_poly.pdbx_strand_id
1 'polypeptide(L)'
;MPSFRSRILAASTLAAVLTVPVGAPASGETVGCDATIGGVDLGCLADNLFVFTNGSGDANWQASSKGYVGDVAVSGAAKFRTSGHFAYSGTISTDGDTIGKWHDIVADNEGQASSAIADSAVSGLSIQLDNAITQAASLPATPGFESVDAADLAGLNTQNGSPDVVVINVTDKMTVKDQLVITGDETDAFVIRWDEDADAANGFQGKVKFQSGGAIIPAGGLTPGNFVHVAGDISSSGGGDTPAGLPQGPRSAAGDLIEGGEDFDGGGFFTGYWLTTGKPGDGKTSSLSNAIFVGGWYTSSTKFSLTSGSSGVHVAPPVTTTTTTTTIHYTL
;
A
#
# COMPACT_ATOMS: atom_id res chain seq x y z
N MET A 1 -64.61 -3.27 -50.84
CA MET A 1 -63.31 -2.88 -51.44
C MET A 1 -62.54 -2.08 -50.39
N PRO A 2 -61.27 -2.42 -50.10
CA PRO A 2 -60.67 -2.21 -48.79
C PRO A 2 -60.02 -0.84 -48.60
N SER A 3 -59.99 -0.42 -47.33
CA SER A 3 -59.46 0.83 -46.81
C SER A 3 -57.93 0.90 -46.83
N PHE A 4 -57.39 2.06 -47.24
CA PHE A 4 -56.00 2.47 -47.02
C PHE A 4 -55.70 2.61 -45.51
N ARG A 5 -54.77 1.81 -45.00
CA ARG A 5 -54.06 2.08 -43.73
C ARG A 5 -52.61 2.43 -44.05
N SER A 6 -52.24 3.68 -43.78
CA SER A 6 -50.88 4.19 -43.77
C SER A 6 -50.07 3.46 -42.69
N ARG A 7 -48.96 2.81 -43.07
CA ARG A 7 -47.94 2.30 -42.15
C ARG A 7 -46.81 3.32 -42.06
N ILE A 8 -46.67 3.95 -40.90
CA ILE A 8 -45.47 4.70 -40.52
C ILE A 8 -44.40 3.66 -40.20
N LEU A 9 -43.34 3.59 -41.02
CA LEU A 9 -42.10 2.90 -40.66
C LEU A 9 -41.32 3.82 -39.71
N ALA A 10 -41.18 3.43 -38.45
CA ALA A 10 -40.17 3.98 -37.57
C ALA A 10 -38.82 3.37 -37.95
N ALA A 11 -37.90 4.18 -38.49
CA ALA A 11 -36.52 3.79 -38.68
C ALA A 11 -35.84 3.73 -37.29
N SER A 12 -35.62 2.51 -36.79
CA SER A 12 -34.75 2.28 -35.64
C SER A 12 -33.30 2.33 -36.14
N THR A 13 -32.61 3.44 -35.87
CA THR A 13 -31.15 3.52 -36.01
C THR A 13 -30.53 2.74 -34.86
N LEU A 14 -30.05 1.53 -35.18
CA LEU A 14 -29.23 0.71 -34.31
C LEU A 14 -27.85 1.39 -34.19
N ALA A 15 -27.57 2.06 -33.08
CA ALA A 15 -26.22 2.53 -32.77
C ALA A 15 -25.37 1.31 -32.39
N ALA A 16 -24.50 0.87 -33.29
CA ALA A 16 -23.51 -0.15 -32.98
C ALA A 16 -22.48 0.46 -32.01
N VAL A 17 -22.53 0.04 -30.74
CA VAL A 17 -21.46 0.30 -29.78
C VAL A 17 -20.28 -0.59 -30.18
N LEU A 18 -19.32 -0.01 -30.89
CA LEU A 18 -18.05 -0.66 -31.17
C LEU A 18 -17.17 -0.50 -29.91
N THR A 19 -17.20 -1.49 -29.02
CA THR A 19 -16.19 -1.64 -27.98
C THR A 19 -14.88 -2.03 -28.67
N VAL A 20 -13.98 -1.07 -28.83
CA VAL A 20 -12.59 -1.37 -29.18
C VAL A 20 -11.94 -1.88 -27.89
N PRO A 21 -11.44 -3.13 -27.83
CA PRO A 21 -10.65 -3.57 -26.68
C PRO A 21 -9.42 -2.68 -26.61
N VAL A 22 -9.31 -1.88 -25.55
CA VAL A 22 -8.09 -1.14 -25.24
C VAL A 22 -7.06 -2.21 -24.90
N GLY A 23 -6.07 -2.36 -25.78
CA GLY A 23 -4.95 -3.28 -25.57
C GLY A 23 -4.21 -2.91 -24.29
N ALA A 24 -3.69 -3.92 -23.59
CA ALA A 24 -2.81 -3.74 -22.45
C ALA A 24 -1.72 -2.70 -22.77
N PRO A 25 -1.41 -1.76 -21.84
CA PRO A 25 -0.40 -0.75 -22.08
C PRO A 25 0.93 -1.42 -22.40
N ALA A 26 1.57 -0.95 -23.47
CA ALA A 26 2.89 -1.40 -23.87
C ALA A 26 3.91 -1.04 -22.78
N SER A 27 4.83 -1.97 -22.50
CA SER A 27 5.98 -1.76 -21.60
C SER A 27 6.78 -0.54 -22.04
N GLY A 28 6.64 0.58 -21.32
CA GLY A 28 7.32 1.85 -21.64
C GLY A 28 6.57 3.13 -21.29
N GLU A 29 5.31 3.07 -20.84
CA GLU A 29 4.71 4.22 -20.14
C GLU A 29 5.30 4.33 -18.74
N THR A 30 5.96 5.45 -18.45
CA THR A 30 6.17 5.89 -17.07
C THR A 30 4.78 5.95 -16.44
N VAL A 31 4.46 5.00 -15.56
CA VAL A 31 3.32 5.13 -14.65
C VAL A 31 3.52 6.49 -13.98
N GLY A 32 2.66 7.45 -14.30
CA GLY A 32 2.75 8.78 -13.73
C GLY A 32 2.54 8.66 -12.23
N CYS A 33 3.22 9.50 -11.46
CA CYS A 33 3.03 9.65 -10.02
C CYS A 33 1.63 10.21 -9.70
N ASP A 34 0.60 9.41 -9.94
CA ASP A 34 -0.80 9.79 -9.80
C ASP A 34 -1.58 8.60 -9.24
N ALA A 35 -1.47 8.43 -7.93
CA ALA A 35 -2.15 7.40 -7.17
C ALA A 35 -2.95 8.06 -6.06
N THR A 36 -4.27 8.16 -6.25
CA THR A 36 -5.19 8.63 -5.21
C THR A 36 -6.09 7.49 -4.77
N ILE A 37 -6.09 7.17 -3.47
CA ILE A 37 -6.89 6.09 -2.88
C ILE A 37 -7.75 6.67 -1.77
N GLY A 38 -9.06 6.56 -1.88
CA GLY A 38 -9.99 7.03 -0.85
C GLY A 38 -9.88 8.54 -0.54
N GLY A 39 -9.45 9.34 -1.52
CA GLY A 39 -9.21 10.78 -1.34
C GLY A 39 -7.84 11.13 -0.75
N VAL A 40 -6.94 10.15 -0.57
CA VAL A 40 -5.55 10.34 -0.16
C VAL A 40 -4.64 10.21 -1.38
N ASP A 41 -3.94 11.30 -1.73
CA ASP A 41 -2.96 11.35 -2.82
C ASP A 41 -1.61 10.80 -2.33
N LEU A 42 -1.32 9.57 -2.76
CA LEU A 42 -0.03 8.92 -2.55
C LEU A 42 0.99 9.27 -3.64
N GLY A 43 0.55 9.66 -4.84
CA GLY A 43 1.36 9.80 -6.06
C GLY A 43 2.58 8.89 -6.10
N CYS A 44 3.81 9.42 -6.12
CA CYS A 44 5.01 8.60 -6.27
C CYS A 44 5.30 7.68 -5.07
N LEU A 45 4.67 7.89 -3.90
CA LEU A 45 4.82 6.98 -2.76
C LEU A 45 4.36 5.58 -3.17
N ALA A 46 3.26 5.49 -3.93
CA ALA A 46 2.61 4.25 -4.30
C ALA A 46 3.45 3.32 -5.20
N ASP A 47 4.55 3.82 -5.78
CA ASP A 47 5.48 3.04 -6.60
C ASP A 47 6.57 2.34 -5.78
N ASN A 48 6.66 2.62 -4.49
CA ASN A 48 7.72 2.12 -3.62
C ASN A 48 7.19 1.04 -2.66
N LEU A 49 8.02 0.03 -2.39
CA LEU A 49 7.80 -0.85 -1.24
C LEU A 49 8.02 -0.06 0.06
N PHE A 50 9.12 0.69 0.16
CA PHE A 50 9.42 1.48 1.35
C PHE A 50 9.81 2.91 1.02
N VAL A 51 9.37 3.85 1.87
CA VAL A 51 9.78 5.25 1.85
C VAL A 51 10.13 5.68 3.27
N PHE A 52 11.41 5.92 3.51
CA PHE A 52 11.95 6.30 4.81
C PHE A 52 12.41 7.75 4.77
N THR A 53 11.56 8.70 5.16
CA THR A 53 11.84 10.14 5.01
C THR A 53 12.72 10.69 6.15
N ASN A 54 13.04 9.85 7.14
CA ASN A 54 13.91 10.18 8.28
C ASN A 54 14.80 8.97 8.64
N GLY A 55 14.86 8.54 9.90
CA GLY A 55 15.83 7.53 10.38
C GLY A 55 17.13 8.11 10.95
N SER A 56 17.16 9.40 11.28
CA SER A 56 18.32 10.09 11.87
C SER A 56 18.78 9.54 13.23
N GLY A 57 17.94 8.76 13.92
CA GLY A 57 18.24 8.04 15.14
C GLY A 57 18.86 6.66 14.88
N ASP A 58 18.22 5.86 14.03
CA ASP A 58 18.65 4.51 13.63
C ASP A 58 17.75 4.04 12.47
N ALA A 59 18.34 3.73 11.31
CA ALA A 59 17.67 3.18 10.14
C ALA A 59 18.18 1.76 9.92
N ASN A 60 17.53 0.81 10.59
CA ASN A 60 18.03 -0.54 10.69
C ASN A 60 17.24 -1.52 9.81
N TRP A 61 17.94 -2.22 8.94
CA TRP A 61 17.41 -3.27 8.10
C TRP A 61 18.30 -4.51 8.24
N GLN A 62 17.89 -5.44 9.10
CA GLN A 62 18.70 -6.60 9.49
C GLN A 62 18.38 -7.86 8.70
N ALA A 63 19.38 -8.75 8.69
CA ALA A 63 19.35 -10.04 8.04
C ALA A 63 18.38 -11.05 8.67
N SER A 64 18.22 -12.19 7.97
CA SER A 64 17.22 -13.25 8.19
C SER A 64 15.82 -12.86 7.72
N SER A 65 15.69 -12.57 6.43
CA SER A 65 14.43 -12.27 5.74
C SER A 65 14.12 -13.36 4.70
N LYS A 66 12.84 -13.52 4.34
CA LYS A 66 12.42 -14.33 3.18
C LYS A 66 12.67 -13.60 1.86
N GLY A 67 12.85 -12.28 1.93
CA GLY A 67 13.25 -11.41 0.84
C GLY A 67 12.29 -10.23 0.66
N TYR A 68 12.70 -9.31 -0.22
CA TYR A 68 11.97 -8.08 -0.50
C TYR A 68 11.90 -7.81 -2.00
N VAL A 69 10.72 -7.44 -2.51
CA VAL A 69 10.52 -7.00 -3.90
C VAL A 69 9.88 -5.63 -3.93
N GLY A 70 10.58 -4.67 -4.54
CA GLY A 70 10.10 -3.31 -4.77
C GLY A 70 11.13 -2.26 -4.42
N ASP A 71 10.87 -1.04 -4.87
CA ASP A 71 11.79 0.08 -4.71
C ASP A 71 11.75 0.64 -3.29
N VAL A 72 12.90 1.17 -2.86
CA VAL A 72 13.09 1.77 -1.54
C VAL A 72 13.63 3.17 -1.72
N ALA A 73 12.93 4.17 -1.22
CA ALA A 73 13.44 5.53 -1.08
C ALA A 73 13.83 5.80 0.38
N VAL A 74 15.01 6.37 0.62
CA VAL A 74 15.49 6.66 1.98
C VAL A 74 16.25 7.96 2.06
N SER A 75 15.96 8.76 3.09
CA SER A 75 16.69 9.99 3.37
C SER A 75 18.18 9.70 3.58
N GLY A 76 19.04 10.49 2.94
CA GLY A 76 20.48 10.48 3.10
C GLY A 76 20.95 10.89 4.49
N ALA A 77 20.07 11.51 5.29
CA ALA A 77 20.33 11.82 6.69
C ALA A 77 20.12 10.60 7.62
N ALA A 78 19.65 9.47 7.10
CA ALA A 78 19.42 8.26 7.87
C ALA A 78 20.71 7.66 8.43
N LYS A 79 20.62 7.04 9.62
CA LYS A 79 21.73 6.29 10.20
C LYS A 79 21.66 4.83 9.79
N PHE A 80 22.15 4.56 8.58
CA PHE A 80 22.10 3.24 7.95
C PHE A 80 22.79 2.16 8.81
N ARG A 81 22.02 1.13 9.14
CA ARG A 81 22.50 -0.08 9.80
C ARG A 81 21.91 -1.30 9.10
N THR A 82 22.77 -2.29 8.88
CA THR A 82 22.39 -3.65 8.49
C THR A 82 23.26 -4.63 9.28
N SER A 83 22.85 -5.88 9.34
CA SER A 83 23.56 -6.96 10.03
C SER A 83 23.73 -8.23 9.19
N GLY A 84 23.62 -8.15 7.86
CA GLY A 84 23.91 -9.26 6.96
C GLY A 84 23.10 -9.23 5.68
N HIS A 85 23.00 -10.40 5.05
CA HIS A 85 22.52 -10.60 3.69
C HIS A 85 21.07 -11.11 3.67
N PHE A 86 20.31 -10.73 2.65
CA PHE A 86 18.98 -11.26 2.34
C PHE A 86 18.66 -11.02 0.87
N ALA A 87 17.70 -11.77 0.31
CA ALA A 87 17.24 -11.59 -1.05
C ALA A 87 16.51 -10.25 -1.23
N TYR A 88 16.91 -9.49 -2.24
CA TYR A 88 16.31 -8.20 -2.56
C TYR A 88 16.27 -8.00 -4.07
N SER A 89 15.11 -7.57 -4.59
CA SER A 89 14.95 -7.11 -5.96
C SER A 89 14.29 -5.73 -5.97
N GLY A 90 14.96 -4.76 -6.61
CA GLY A 90 14.51 -3.38 -6.71
C GLY A 90 15.66 -2.37 -6.63
N THR A 91 15.32 -1.10 -6.54
CA THR A 91 16.27 0.00 -6.42
C THR A 91 16.20 0.66 -5.05
N ILE A 92 17.36 0.82 -4.39
CA ILE A 92 17.49 1.68 -3.22
C ILE A 92 17.94 3.07 -3.65
N SER A 93 17.05 4.06 -3.54
CA SER A 93 17.27 5.45 -3.89
C SER A 93 17.48 6.31 -2.64
N THR A 94 18.40 7.28 -2.71
CA THR A 94 18.64 8.24 -1.62
C THR A 94 18.94 9.65 -2.12
N ASP A 95 18.65 10.66 -1.29
CA ASP A 95 19.08 12.06 -1.49
C ASP A 95 20.39 12.41 -0.78
N GLY A 96 21.10 11.42 -0.23
CA GLY A 96 22.47 11.58 0.26
C GLY A 96 23.51 11.13 -0.75
N ASP A 97 24.79 11.34 -0.44
CA ASP A 97 25.90 10.89 -1.30
C ASP A 97 26.04 9.35 -1.36
N THR A 98 25.38 8.62 -0.46
CA THR A 98 25.49 7.16 -0.34
C THR A 98 24.31 6.57 0.44
N ILE A 99 23.97 5.31 0.13
CA ILE A 99 23.07 4.47 0.94
C ILE A 99 23.79 3.80 2.13
N GLY A 100 25.03 4.22 2.41
CA GLY A 100 25.82 3.78 3.56
C GLY A 100 25.96 2.26 3.63
N LYS A 101 25.70 1.69 4.81
CA LYS A 101 25.79 0.24 5.03
C LYS A 101 24.78 -0.57 4.23
N TRP A 102 23.74 0.03 3.67
CA TRP A 102 22.79 -0.69 2.81
C TRP A 102 23.35 -0.98 1.42
N HIS A 103 24.52 -0.44 1.06
CA HIS A 103 25.23 -0.86 -0.14
C HIS A 103 25.52 -2.37 -0.15
N ASP A 104 25.79 -2.97 1.01
CA ASP A 104 26.04 -4.40 1.12
C ASP A 104 24.85 -5.21 0.57
N ILE A 105 23.61 -4.80 0.88
CA ILE A 105 22.38 -5.44 0.38
C ILE A 105 22.35 -5.45 -1.15
N VAL A 106 22.74 -4.35 -1.80
CA VAL A 106 22.76 -4.27 -3.27
C VAL A 106 23.86 -5.16 -3.84
N ALA A 107 25.04 -5.16 -3.23
CA ALA A 107 26.17 -5.98 -3.67
C ALA A 107 25.88 -7.49 -3.57
N ASP A 108 25.10 -7.91 -2.57
CA ASP A 108 24.72 -9.32 -2.40
C ASP A 108 23.66 -9.81 -3.38
N ASN A 109 23.01 -8.89 -4.08
CA ASN A 109 21.88 -9.15 -4.98
C ASN A 109 22.20 -8.67 -6.42
N GLU A 110 23.45 -8.90 -6.85
CA GLU A 110 23.93 -8.54 -8.18
C GLU A 110 23.00 -9.13 -9.26
N GLY A 111 22.55 -8.30 -10.20
CA GLY A 111 21.65 -8.71 -11.29
C GLY A 111 20.16 -8.52 -11.01
N GLN A 112 19.76 -8.27 -9.76
CA GLN A 112 18.36 -7.99 -9.39
C GLN A 112 18.16 -6.75 -8.50
N ALA A 113 19.23 -6.24 -7.89
CA ALA A 113 19.22 -5.01 -7.09
C ALA A 113 20.09 -3.90 -7.71
N SER A 114 19.67 -2.65 -7.51
CA SER A 114 20.44 -1.45 -7.85
C SER A 114 20.37 -0.39 -6.76
N SER A 115 21.23 0.62 -6.86
CA SER A 115 21.13 1.85 -6.06
C SER A 115 21.20 3.09 -6.94
N ALA A 116 20.56 4.16 -6.48
CA ALA A 116 20.54 5.44 -7.17
C ALA A 116 20.67 6.62 -6.20
N ILE A 117 21.35 7.68 -6.66
CA ILE A 117 21.34 8.98 -6.00
C ILE A 117 20.29 9.83 -6.72
N ALA A 118 19.25 10.24 -6.00
CA ALA A 118 18.01 10.78 -6.55
C ALA A 118 17.44 11.92 -5.69
N ASP A 119 18.27 12.95 -5.43
CA ASP A 119 18.01 14.06 -4.50
C ASP A 119 16.58 14.60 -4.55
N SER A 120 16.17 15.12 -5.71
CA SER A 120 14.86 15.77 -5.86
C SER A 120 13.68 14.80 -5.76
N ALA A 121 13.86 13.54 -6.15
CA ALA A 121 12.79 12.54 -6.08
C ALA A 121 12.52 12.12 -4.63
N VAL A 122 13.58 11.79 -3.88
CA VAL A 122 13.46 11.37 -2.48
C VAL A 122 12.99 12.51 -1.58
N SER A 123 13.50 13.74 -1.78
CA SER A 123 12.98 14.91 -1.06
C SER A 123 11.50 15.20 -1.38
N GLY A 124 11.07 15.00 -2.63
CA GLY A 124 9.66 15.13 -3.03
C GLY A 124 8.74 14.14 -2.30
N LEU A 125 9.20 12.90 -2.12
CA LEU A 125 8.46 11.88 -1.37
C LEU A 125 8.24 12.25 0.10
N SER A 126 9.16 13.03 0.72
CA SER A 126 8.95 13.49 2.10
C SER A 126 7.76 14.43 2.23
N ILE A 127 7.66 15.41 1.34
CA ILE A 127 6.53 16.34 1.31
C ILE A 127 5.24 15.58 1.01
N GLN A 128 5.32 14.62 0.09
CA GLN A 128 4.17 13.80 -0.29
C GLN A 128 3.66 12.93 0.88
N LEU A 129 4.56 12.33 1.67
CA LEU A 129 4.18 11.57 2.85
C LEU A 129 3.45 12.44 3.89
N ASP A 130 3.97 13.63 4.18
CA ASP A 130 3.35 14.56 5.12
C ASP A 130 1.96 15.01 4.63
N ASN A 131 1.83 15.28 3.33
CA ASN A 131 0.55 15.63 2.71
C ASN A 131 -0.46 14.47 2.78
N ALA A 132 -0.05 13.25 2.46
CA ALA A 132 -0.92 12.07 2.49
C ALA A 132 -1.43 11.79 3.90
N ILE A 133 -0.56 11.89 4.92
CA ILE A 133 -0.94 11.75 6.33
C ILE A 133 -1.95 12.85 6.72
N THR A 134 -1.70 14.10 6.32
CA THR A 134 -2.60 15.23 6.60
C THR A 134 -3.96 15.04 5.94
N GLN A 135 -3.99 14.60 4.68
CA GLN A 135 -5.23 14.31 3.96
C GLN A 135 -6.03 13.21 4.66
N ALA A 136 -5.40 12.07 4.95
CA ALA A 136 -6.04 10.97 5.67
C ALA A 136 -6.59 11.39 7.04
N ALA A 137 -5.84 12.19 7.80
CA ALA A 137 -6.30 12.75 9.07
C ALA A 137 -7.54 13.65 8.92
N SER A 138 -7.62 14.41 7.82
CA SER A 138 -8.71 15.37 7.58
C SER A 138 -10.03 14.76 7.10
N LEU A 139 -10.02 13.52 6.61
CA LEU A 139 -11.21 12.86 6.11
C LEU A 139 -12.24 12.62 7.24
N PRO A 140 -13.53 12.92 7.05
CA PRO A 140 -14.54 12.55 8.03
C PRO A 140 -14.65 11.03 8.12
N ALA A 141 -14.77 10.49 9.35
CA ALA A 141 -15.08 9.08 9.52
C ALA A 141 -16.44 8.76 8.87
N THR A 142 -16.54 7.59 8.24
CA THR A 142 -17.81 7.10 7.72
C THR A 142 -18.77 6.86 8.89
N PRO A 143 -20.06 7.26 8.81
CA PRO A 143 -21.01 7.05 9.89
C PRO A 143 -21.03 5.60 10.40
N GLY A 144 -20.83 5.40 11.70
CA GLY A 144 -20.72 4.08 12.33
C GLY A 144 -19.29 3.55 12.48
N PHE A 145 -18.29 4.26 11.94
CA PHE A 145 -16.87 3.92 12.04
C PHE A 145 -16.04 5.01 12.74
N GLU A 146 -16.68 5.86 13.55
CA GLU A 146 -16.00 6.93 14.30
C GLU A 146 -15.07 6.40 15.39
N SER A 147 -15.31 5.17 15.87
CA SER A 147 -14.49 4.47 16.85
C SER A 147 -14.90 3.00 16.90
N VAL A 148 -14.04 2.09 16.42
CA VAL A 148 -14.30 0.64 16.41
C VAL A 148 -13.12 -0.15 16.97
N ASP A 149 -13.37 -1.41 17.35
CA ASP A 149 -12.31 -2.35 17.65
C ASP A 149 -11.71 -2.89 16.35
N ALA A 150 -10.43 -3.27 16.36
CA ALA A 150 -9.81 -3.92 15.20
C ALA A 150 -10.55 -5.20 14.76
N ALA A 151 -11.16 -5.93 15.71
CA ALA A 151 -11.92 -7.14 15.43
C ALA A 151 -13.23 -6.86 14.67
N ASP A 152 -13.79 -5.65 14.77
CA ASP A 152 -15.03 -5.27 14.09
C ASP A 152 -14.84 -5.13 12.58
N LEU A 153 -13.59 -5.07 12.11
CA LEU A 153 -13.26 -5.11 10.67
C LEU A 153 -13.53 -6.49 10.06
N ALA A 154 -13.56 -7.56 10.87
CA ALA A 154 -13.73 -8.92 10.38
C ALA A 154 -15.14 -9.12 9.80
N GLY A 155 -15.20 -9.45 8.51
CA GLY A 155 -16.46 -9.68 7.80
C GLY A 155 -17.13 -8.40 7.30
N LEU A 156 -16.47 -7.24 7.39
CA LEU A 156 -16.96 -6.02 6.75
C LEU A 156 -17.17 -6.27 5.24
N ASN A 157 -18.34 -5.88 4.74
CA ASN A 157 -18.71 -6.07 3.34
C ASN A 157 -19.34 -4.79 2.76
N THR A 158 -18.70 -4.20 1.76
CA THR A 158 -19.14 -2.99 1.06
C THR A 158 -19.71 -3.27 -0.33
N GLN A 159 -19.77 -4.53 -0.78
CA GLN A 159 -20.22 -4.87 -2.12
C GLN A 159 -21.66 -4.40 -2.40
N ASN A 160 -21.78 -3.44 -3.29
CA ASN A 160 -23.06 -2.87 -3.70
C ASN A 160 -23.09 -2.45 -5.19
N GLY A 161 -22.01 -2.69 -5.93
CA GLY A 161 -21.84 -2.36 -7.33
C GLY A 161 -21.53 -0.88 -7.60
N SER A 162 -21.16 -0.11 -6.58
CA SER A 162 -20.83 1.32 -6.66
C SER A 162 -19.50 1.59 -5.95
N PRO A 163 -18.69 2.56 -6.42
CA PRO A 163 -17.47 2.95 -5.70
C PRO A 163 -17.79 3.59 -4.35
N ASP A 164 -17.28 3.00 -3.27
CA ASP A 164 -17.35 3.56 -1.93
C ASP A 164 -15.98 3.98 -1.37
N VAL A 165 -15.99 5.03 -0.55
CA VAL A 165 -14.85 5.39 0.30
C VAL A 165 -15.25 5.20 1.75
N VAL A 166 -14.57 4.28 2.44
CA VAL A 166 -14.84 3.96 3.84
C VAL A 166 -13.68 4.41 4.70
N VAL A 167 -13.95 5.38 5.58
CA VAL A 167 -12.97 5.95 6.50
C VAL A 167 -13.26 5.44 7.91
N ILE A 168 -12.29 4.71 8.49
CA ILE A 168 -12.48 3.97 9.74
C ILE A 168 -11.48 4.42 10.79
N ASN A 169 -11.97 4.71 11.99
CA ASN A 169 -11.14 4.90 13.18
C ASN A 169 -11.12 3.61 14.00
N VAL A 170 -9.97 2.94 14.03
CA VAL A 170 -9.73 1.84 14.96
C VAL A 170 -9.08 2.43 16.21
N THR A 171 -9.74 2.31 17.35
CA THR A 171 -9.33 2.97 18.61
C THR A 171 -8.99 1.98 19.72
N ASP A 172 -9.42 0.72 19.60
CA ASP A 172 -9.15 -0.32 20.59
C ASP A 172 -8.73 -1.65 19.93
N LYS A 173 -8.13 -2.53 20.74
CA LYS A 173 -7.67 -3.88 20.38
C LYS A 173 -6.75 -3.91 19.16
N MET A 174 -5.85 -2.93 19.04
CA MET A 174 -4.88 -2.79 17.94
C MET A 174 -3.83 -3.92 17.85
N THR A 175 -3.97 -4.99 18.63
CA THR A 175 -3.21 -6.23 18.45
C THR A 175 -4.05 -7.24 17.67
N VAL A 176 -3.75 -7.40 16.39
CA VAL A 176 -4.42 -8.29 15.45
C VAL A 176 -3.67 -9.61 15.35
N LYS A 177 -4.37 -10.70 15.70
CA LYS A 177 -3.86 -12.08 15.60
C LYS A 177 -4.59 -12.89 14.52
N ASP A 178 -5.79 -12.47 14.18
CA ASP A 178 -6.68 -13.15 13.26
C ASP A 178 -6.64 -12.50 11.88
N GLN A 179 -7.07 -13.24 10.88
CA GLN A 179 -7.28 -12.71 9.53
C GLN A 179 -8.61 -11.96 9.49
N LEU A 180 -8.53 -10.65 9.30
CA LEU A 180 -9.66 -9.74 9.19
C LEU A 180 -10.06 -9.63 7.72
N VAL A 181 -11.01 -10.46 7.29
CA VAL A 181 -11.48 -10.45 5.90
C VAL A 181 -12.39 -9.23 5.67
N ILE A 182 -12.05 -8.39 4.70
CA ILE A 182 -12.86 -7.26 4.24
C ILE A 182 -13.22 -7.52 2.78
N THR A 183 -14.51 -7.48 2.48
CA THR A 183 -15.05 -7.72 1.13
C THR A 183 -15.57 -6.41 0.55
N GLY A 184 -15.30 -6.13 -0.71
CA GLY A 184 -15.79 -4.94 -1.39
C GLY A 184 -15.76 -5.08 -2.90
N ASP A 185 -16.21 -4.03 -3.58
CA ASP A 185 -16.09 -3.89 -5.04
C ASP A 185 -14.67 -3.43 -5.40
N GLU A 186 -14.25 -3.68 -6.65
CA GLU A 186 -12.88 -3.36 -7.11
C GLU A 186 -12.52 -1.87 -6.99
N THR A 187 -13.55 -1.01 -7.02
CA THR A 187 -13.45 0.44 -6.96
C THR A 187 -13.55 1.01 -5.54
N ASP A 188 -13.80 0.18 -4.52
CA ASP A 188 -13.89 0.67 -3.16
C ASP A 188 -12.50 1.02 -2.62
N ALA A 189 -12.46 2.00 -1.72
CA ALA A 189 -11.24 2.41 -1.05
C ALA A 189 -11.44 2.52 0.46
N PHE A 190 -10.43 2.10 1.22
CA PHE A 190 -10.44 2.10 2.68
C PHE A 190 -9.32 2.98 3.21
N VAL A 191 -9.68 3.94 4.07
CA VAL A 191 -8.72 4.73 4.84
C VAL A 191 -8.89 4.37 6.31
N ILE A 192 -7.94 3.62 6.85
CA ILE A 192 -8.01 3.06 8.21
C ILE A 192 -7.01 3.78 9.09
N ARG A 193 -7.51 4.56 10.05
CA ARG A 193 -6.73 5.31 11.03
C ARG A 193 -6.68 4.52 12.32
N TRP A 194 -5.47 4.17 12.73
CA TRP A 194 -5.22 3.49 13.99
C TRP A 194 -4.76 4.52 15.02
N ASP A 195 -5.68 4.89 15.91
CA ASP A 195 -5.48 6.02 16.82
C ASP A 195 -6.27 5.80 18.12
N GLU A 196 -5.60 5.71 19.27
CA GLU A 196 -6.24 5.30 20.54
C GLU A 196 -7.32 6.29 21.01
N ASP A 197 -7.22 7.57 20.62
CA ASP A 197 -8.20 8.60 20.98
C ASP A 197 -9.05 9.12 19.80
N ALA A 198 -8.83 8.61 18.59
CA ALA A 198 -9.45 9.08 17.34
C ALA A 198 -9.26 10.58 17.04
N ASP A 199 -8.24 11.23 17.62
CA ASP A 199 -7.92 12.63 17.46
C ASP A 199 -6.50 12.82 16.91
N ALA A 200 -6.44 12.88 15.58
CA ALA A 200 -5.18 13.09 14.85
C ALA A 200 -4.46 14.40 15.22
N ALA A 201 -5.11 15.37 15.88
CA ALA A 201 -4.45 16.58 16.36
C ALA A 201 -3.42 16.29 17.47
N ASN A 202 -3.59 15.20 18.22
CA ASN A 202 -2.63 14.73 19.22
C ASN A 202 -1.52 13.85 18.60
N GLY A 203 -1.54 13.68 17.26
CA GLY A 203 -0.75 12.70 16.51
C GLY A 203 -1.31 11.29 16.67
N PHE A 204 -1.11 10.39 15.72
CA PHE A 204 -1.65 9.03 15.81
C PHE A 204 -1.03 8.27 17.00
N GLN A 205 -1.81 7.92 18.02
CA GLN A 205 -1.31 7.20 19.19
C GLN A 205 -1.59 5.70 19.14
N GLY A 206 -1.16 5.03 20.21
CA GLY A 206 -1.16 3.58 20.29
C GLY A 206 -0.06 2.91 19.49
N LYS A 207 -0.14 1.59 19.50
CA LYS A 207 0.78 0.72 18.77
C LYS A 207 -0.01 -0.40 18.10
N VAL A 208 -0.01 -0.38 16.78
CA VAL A 208 -0.61 -1.44 15.99
C VAL A 208 0.32 -2.64 15.96
N LYS A 209 -0.24 -3.82 16.19
CA LYS A 209 0.53 -5.06 16.18
C LYS A 209 -0.18 -6.17 15.42
N PHE A 210 0.34 -6.52 14.26
CA PHE A 210 -0.02 -7.75 13.57
C PHE A 210 0.93 -8.88 14.00
N GLN A 211 0.42 -10.10 14.18
CA GLN A 211 1.23 -11.27 14.54
C GLN A 211 0.47 -12.57 14.24
N SER A 212 1.18 -13.70 14.27
CA SER A 212 0.54 -15.03 14.25
C SER A 212 -0.36 -15.29 13.03
N GLY A 213 0.00 -14.78 11.85
CA GLY A 213 -0.81 -14.83 10.63
C GLY A 213 -1.90 -13.76 10.57
N GLY A 214 -1.97 -12.87 11.56
CA GLY A 214 -2.89 -11.75 11.58
C GLY A 214 -2.64 -10.83 10.40
N ALA A 215 -3.73 -10.39 9.77
CA ALA A 215 -3.70 -9.62 8.53
C ALA A 215 -5.06 -8.95 8.28
N ILE A 216 -5.10 -7.94 7.42
CA ILE A 216 -6.33 -7.61 6.67
C ILE A 216 -6.27 -8.39 5.36
N ILE A 217 -7.35 -9.11 5.05
CA ILE A 217 -7.47 -9.93 3.84
C ILE A 217 -8.50 -9.29 2.90
N PRO A 218 -8.04 -8.63 1.82
CA PRO A 218 -8.90 -8.15 0.76
C PRO A 218 -9.65 -9.32 0.11
N ALA A 219 -10.96 -9.17 -0.07
CA ALA A 219 -11.83 -10.13 -0.74
C ALA A 219 -12.84 -9.44 -1.67
N GLY A 220 -13.56 -10.22 -2.47
CA GLY A 220 -14.43 -9.68 -3.51
C GLY A 220 -13.61 -9.17 -4.69
N GLY A 221 -13.74 -7.88 -5.01
CA GLY A 221 -12.91 -7.19 -5.99
C GLY A 221 -11.69 -6.48 -5.40
N LEU A 222 -11.53 -6.48 -4.08
CA LEU A 222 -10.46 -5.75 -3.41
C LEU A 222 -9.10 -6.42 -3.58
N THR A 223 -8.08 -5.57 -3.60
CA THR A 223 -6.66 -5.93 -3.55
C THR A 223 -6.00 -5.20 -2.37
N PRO A 224 -4.77 -5.55 -1.97
CA PRO A 224 -4.02 -4.76 -0.99
C PRO A 224 -3.94 -3.27 -1.35
N GLY A 225 -3.89 -2.95 -2.64
CA GLY A 225 -3.81 -1.56 -3.13
C GLY A 225 -5.05 -0.72 -2.82
N ASN A 226 -6.17 -1.29 -2.39
CA ASN A 226 -7.38 -0.53 -2.02
C ASN A 226 -7.31 0.09 -0.60
N PHE A 227 -6.24 -0.16 0.16
CA PHE A 227 -6.15 0.19 1.58
C PHE A 227 -5.02 1.19 1.87
N VAL A 228 -5.37 2.28 2.54
CA VAL A 228 -4.43 3.23 3.16
C VAL A 228 -4.58 3.14 4.66
N HIS A 229 -3.48 2.92 5.36
CA HIS A 229 -3.41 2.88 6.81
C HIS A 229 -2.61 4.05 7.34
N VAL A 230 -3.05 4.64 8.45
CA VAL A 230 -2.27 5.64 9.18
C VAL A 230 -2.14 5.25 10.64
N ALA A 231 -0.93 5.28 11.18
CA ALA A 231 -0.64 4.92 12.56
C ALA A 231 0.58 5.68 13.10
N GLY A 232 0.69 5.81 14.43
CA GLY A 232 1.91 6.33 15.06
C GLY A 232 3.01 5.27 15.06
N ASP A 233 2.77 4.18 15.77
CA ASP A 233 3.70 3.08 15.94
C ASP A 233 3.12 1.76 15.41
N ILE A 234 4.01 0.95 14.82
CA ILE A 234 3.70 -0.40 14.35
C ILE A 234 4.72 -1.39 14.90
N SER A 235 4.27 -2.61 15.16
CA SER A 235 5.13 -3.70 15.63
C SER A 235 4.65 -5.05 15.10
N SER A 236 5.52 -6.04 15.11
CA SER A 236 5.15 -7.40 14.70
C SER A 236 5.85 -8.46 15.54
N SER A 237 5.31 -9.67 15.51
CA SER A 237 5.99 -10.88 15.95
C SER A 237 5.56 -12.10 15.15
N GLY A 238 6.39 -13.14 15.16
CA GLY A 238 6.22 -14.34 14.32
C GLY A 238 5.08 -15.28 14.72
N GLY A 239 5.07 -16.42 14.02
CA GLY A 239 4.12 -17.53 14.19
C GLY A 239 2.92 -17.46 13.24
N GLY A 240 2.02 -18.44 13.39
CA GLY A 240 0.83 -18.60 12.56
C GLY A 240 1.14 -19.03 11.12
N ASP A 241 0.13 -18.97 10.28
CA ASP A 241 0.20 -19.35 8.88
C ASP A 241 0.17 -18.12 7.97
N THR A 242 0.79 -18.24 6.79
CA THR A 242 0.67 -17.24 5.73
C THR A 242 -0.79 -17.18 5.25
N PRO A 243 -1.46 -16.01 5.28
CA PRO A 243 -2.85 -15.92 4.86
C PRO A 243 -3.05 -16.30 3.40
N ALA A 244 -4.14 -17.02 3.15
CA ALA A 244 -4.61 -17.28 1.80
C ALA A 244 -5.10 -15.95 1.18
N GLY A 245 -4.80 -15.74 -0.11
CA GLY A 245 -5.21 -14.53 -0.84
C GLY A 245 -4.18 -13.39 -0.83
N LEU A 246 -3.11 -13.48 -0.02
CA LEU A 246 -1.95 -12.61 -0.12
C LEU A 246 -0.83 -13.30 -0.93
N PRO A 247 0.15 -12.54 -1.47
CA PRO A 247 1.35 -13.13 -2.05
C PRO A 247 2.03 -14.07 -1.05
N GLN A 248 2.48 -15.22 -1.53
CA GLN A 248 3.08 -16.26 -0.69
C GLN A 248 4.58 -16.04 -0.43
N GLY A 249 5.19 -15.04 -1.05
CA GLY A 249 6.62 -14.76 -0.94
C GLY A 249 7.02 -13.51 -1.75
N PRO A 250 8.30 -13.11 -1.71
CA PRO A 250 8.85 -12.04 -2.53
C PRO A 250 9.00 -12.52 -3.97
N ARG A 251 7.99 -12.19 -4.78
CA ARG A 251 7.86 -12.67 -6.16
C ARG A 251 8.00 -11.52 -7.15
N SER A 252 8.63 -11.78 -8.27
CA SER A 252 8.70 -10.86 -9.41
C SER A 252 7.32 -10.61 -10.01
N ALA A 253 7.20 -9.65 -10.92
CA ALA A 253 5.97 -9.40 -11.68
C ALA A 253 5.49 -10.62 -12.49
N ALA A 254 6.39 -11.56 -12.82
CA ALA A 254 6.05 -12.82 -13.49
C ALA A 254 5.49 -13.89 -12.53
N GLY A 255 5.54 -13.66 -11.20
CA GLY A 255 5.04 -14.56 -10.17
C GLY A 255 6.09 -15.53 -9.59
N ASP A 256 7.27 -15.59 -10.18
CA ASP A 256 8.39 -16.40 -9.68
C ASP A 256 9.02 -15.77 -8.45
N LEU A 257 9.49 -16.58 -7.50
CA LEU A 257 10.35 -16.11 -6.41
C LEU A 257 11.59 -15.41 -6.99
N ILE A 258 12.00 -14.32 -6.36
CA ILE A 258 13.29 -13.68 -6.69
C ILE A 258 14.46 -14.59 -6.33
N GLU A 259 15.63 -14.32 -6.89
CA GLU A 259 16.82 -15.12 -6.58
C GLU A 259 17.16 -15.01 -5.10
N GLY A 260 17.33 -16.18 -4.45
CA GLY A 260 17.56 -16.28 -3.00
C GLY A 260 16.31 -16.07 -2.13
N GLY A 261 15.16 -15.76 -2.73
CA GLY A 261 13.90 -15.57 -2.03
C GLY A 261 13.27 -16.88 -1.56
N GLU A 262 12.44 -16.79 -0.51
CA GLU A 262 11.72 -17.92 0.07
C GLU A 262 10.23 -17.59 0.24
N ASP A 263 9.37 -18.61 0.31
CA ASP A 263 7.99 -18.42 0.72
C ASP A 263 7.90 -17.95 2.18
N PHE A 264 6.91 -17.09 2.45
CA PHE A 264 6.55 -16.65 3.79
C PHE A 264 6.02 -17.83 4.62
N ASP A 265 6.43 -17.91 5.88
CA ASP A 265 6.09 -18.98 6.83
C ASP A 265 5.42 -18.47 8.12
N GLY A 266 4.58 -17.44 7.96
CA GLY A 266 3.88 -16.77 9.07
C GLY A 266 4.53 -15.45 9.50
N GLY A 267 3.89 -14.74 10.43
CA GLY A 267 4.28 -13.38 10.83
C GLY A 267 3.09 -12.47 11.09
N GLY A 268 3.33 -11.16 11.13
CA GLY A 268 2.30 -10.14 11.09
C GLY A 268 2.27 -9.48 9.71
N PHE A 269 1.12 -9.53 9.03
CA PHE A 269 0.98 -9.02 7.67
C PHE A 269 0.38 -7.61 7.68
N PHE A 270 1.17 -6.67 7.19
CA PHE A 270 0.78 -5.29 6.93
C PHE A 270 0.35 -5.18 5.47
N THR A 271 -0.92 -5.46 5.23
CA THR A 271 -1.57 -5.34 3.91
C THR A 271 -1.88 -3.88 3.61
N GLY A 272 -1.66 -3.42 2.38
CA GLY A 272 -1.93 -2.05 1.94
C GLY A 272 -0.78 -1.08 2.14
N TYR A 273 -1.09 0.22 2.09
CA TYR A 273 -0.11 1.30 2.23
C TYR A 273 -0.11 1.86 3.65
N TRP A 274 0.97 1.61 4.38
CA TRP A 274 1.12 2.02 5.78
C TRP A 274 1.88 3.34 5.89
N LEU A 275 1.19 4.40 6.27
CA LEU A 275 1.77 5.71 6.55
C LEU A 275 1.99 5.84 8.06
N THR A 276 3.23 6.07 8.49
CA THR A 276 3.52 6.13 9.93
C THR A 276 4.37 7.32 10.33
N THR A 277 4.01 7.93 11.46
CA THR A 277 4.69 9.14 11.98
C THR A 277 5.75 8.84 13.04
N GLY A 278 5.77 7.61 13.55
CA GLY A 278 6.43 7.28 14.81
C GLY A 278 5.55 7.64 16.01
N LYS A 279 5.85 7.03 17.15
CA LYS A 279 5.12 7.24 18.40
C LYS A 279 5.15 8.72 18.82
N PRO A 280 4.00 9.35 19.13
CA PRO A 280 3.97 10.69 19.69
C PRO A 280 4.86 10.81 20.94
N GLY A 281 5.66 11.87 20.98
CA GLY A 281 6.58 12.19 22.07
C GLY A 281 8.03 11.79 21.84
N ASP A 282 8.32 10.74 21.08
CA ASP A 282 9.70 10.39 20.72
C ASP A 282 9.96 10.10 19.24
N GLY A 283 8.91 10.04 18.41
CA GLY A 283 8.99 9.90 16.96
C GLY A 283 9.63 8.58 16.52
N LYS A 284 9.53 7.51 17.33
CA LYS A 284 10.13 6.21 17.01
C LYS A 284 9.08 5.19 16.62
N THR A 285 9.44 4.31 15.70
CA THR A 285 8.74 3.04 15.48
C THR A 285 9.42 1.93 16.27
N SER A 286 8.61 1.04 16.83
CA SER A 286 9.03 -0.19 17.48
C SER A 286 9.82 -1.09 16.52
N SER A 287 10.58 -2.03 17.08
CA SER A 287 11.24 -3.04 16.26
C SER A 287 10.20 -3.98 15.63
N LEU A 288 10.35 -4.22 14.34
CA LEU A 288 9.50 -5.08 13.54
C LEU A 288 10.23 -6.40 13.32
N SER A 289 9.80 -7.46 14.01
CA SER A 289 10.28 -8.82 13.76
C SER A 289 9.16 -9.63 13.15
N ASN A 290 9.44 -10.38 12.08
CA ASN A 290 8.43 -11.11 11.31
C ASN A 290 7.31 -10.18 10.79
N ALA A 291 7.64 -8.94 10.42
CA ALA A 291 6.72 -8.05 9.74
C ALA A 291 6.74 -8.32 8.24
N ILE A 292 5.58 -8.65 7.66
CA ILE A 292 5.45 -8.93 6.23
C ILE A 292 4.63 -7.81 5.61
N PHE A 293 5.24 -7.02 4.73
CA PHE A 293 4.57 -5.92 4.05
C PHE A 293 4.05 -6.38 2.69
N VAL A 294 2.75 -6.18 2.45
CA VAL A 294 2.10 -6.51 1.18
C VAL A 294 1.43 -5.24 0.67
N GLY A 295 2.14 -4.47 -0.16
CA GLY A 295 1.81 -3.08 -0.47
C GLY A 295 3.01 -2.18 -0.24
N GLY A 296 2.94 -1.27 0.74
CA GLY A 296 4.07 -0.40 1.06
C GLY A 296 4.08 0.09 2.51
N TRP A 297 5.25 0.51 2.98
CA TRP A 297 5.39 1.17 4.29
C TRP A 297 6.25 2.42 4.19
N TYR A 298 5.61 3.55 4.53
CA TYR A 298 6.16 4.88 4.41
C TYR A 298 6.21 5.52 5.80
N THR A 299 7.37 6.01 6.22
CA THR A 299 7.53 6.52 7.57
C THR A 299 8.46 7.72 7.68
N SER A 300 8.04 8.65 8.54
CA SER A 300 8.84 9.81 8.99
C SER A 300 9.52 9.59 10.35
N SER A 301 9.47 8.37 10.87
CA SER A 301 10.08 8.00 12.15
C SER A 301 11.57 8.30 12.22
N THR A 302 12.00 8.85 13.35
CA THR A 302 13.42 9.07 13.68
C THR A 302 14.18 7.75 13.86
N LYS A 303 13.47 6.68 14.22
CA LYS A 303 14.03 5.34 14.37
C LYS A 303 13.07 4.29 13.84
N PHE A 304 13.60 3.37 13.07
CA PHE A 304 12.91 2.15 12.65
C PHE A 304 13.88 0.97 12.59
N SER A 305 13.33 -0.24 12.70
CA SER A 305 14.15 -1.45 12.74
C SER A 305 13.38 -2.64 12.19
N LEU A 306 13.67 -3.01 10.94
CA LEU A 306 13.28 -4.29 10.35
C LEU A 306 14.28 -5.36 10.82
N THR A 307 13.80 -6.36 11.53
CA THR A 307 14.60 -7.44 12.09
C THR A 307 14.11 -8.81 11.64
N SER A 308 14.79 -9.86 12.11
CA SER A 308 14.56 -11.26 11.72
C SER A 308 13.10 -11.60 11.44
N GLY A 309 12.89 -12.23 10.29
CA GLY A 309 11.62 -12.67 9.72
C GLY A 309 10.92 -11.59 8.89
N SER A 310 11.32 -10.32 8.99
CA SER A 310 10.63 -9.27 8.24
C SER A 310 10.92 -9.41 6.74
N SER A 311 9.90 -9.19 5.91
CA SER A 311 9.94 -9.41 4.46
C SER A 311 8.92 -8.48 3.78
N GLY A 312 8.92 -8.39 2.46
CA GLY A 312 7.94 -7.55 1.80
C GLY A 312 7.81 -7.73 0.29
N VAL A 313 6.66 -7.35 -0.23
CA VAL A 313 6.38 -7.33 -1.65
C VAL A 313 5.51 -6.12 -1.96
N HIS A 314 5.97 -5.34 -2.94
CA HIS A 314 5.19 -4.23 -3.45
C HIS A 314 3.94 -4.75 -4.16
N VAL A 315 2.83 -4.09 -3.89
CA VAL A 315 1.58 -4.27 -4.64
C VAL A 315 1.17 -2.90 -5.13
N ALA A 316 1.00 -2.75 -6.44
CA ALA A 316 0.57 -1.50 -7.05
C ALA A 316 -0.89 -1.18 -6.70
N PRO A 317 -1.30 0.11 -6.74
CA PRO A 317 -2.68 0.48 -6.55
C PRO A 317 -3.58 -0.15 -7.63
N PRO A 318 -4.88 -0.31 -7.36
CA PRO A 318 -5.84 -0.68 -8.39
C PRO A 318 -5.81 0.37 -9.48
N VAL A 319 -5.76 -0.06 -10.74
CA VAL A 319 -5.82 0.86 -11.87
C VAL A 319 -7.25 1.40 -11.93
N THR A 320 -7.47 2.64 -11.50
CA THR A 320 -8.76 3.30 -11.70
C THR A 320 -8.93 3.58 -13.19
N THR A 321 -9.65 2.72 -13.90
CA THR A 321 -10.06 3.00 -15.28
C THR A 321 -11.01 4.18 -15.25
N THR A 322 -10.46 5.39 -15.38
CA THR A 322 -11.27 6.59 -15.60
C THR A 322 -11.95 6.42 -16.94
N THR A 323 -13.22 6.01 -16.93
CA THR A 323 -14.01 5.92 -18.15
C THR A 323 -14.21 7.34 -18.66
N THR A 324 -13.32 7.78 -19.55
CA THR A 324 -13.45 9.06 -20.22
C THR A 324 -14.66 8.95 -21.14
N THR A 325 -15.82 9.39 -20.64
CA THR A 325 -17.02 9.49 -21.47
C THR A 325 -16.78 10.59 -22.49
N THR A 326 -16.28 10.21 -23.67
CA THR A 326 -16.20 11.13 -24.80
C THR A 326 -17.62 11.37 -25.29
N THR A 327 -18.24 12.46 -24.87
CA THR A 327 -19.50 12.91 -25.46
C THR A 327 -19.22 13.38 -26.89
N ILE A 328 -19.42 12.50 -27.87
CA ILE A 328 -19.38 12.88 -29.29
C ILE A 328 -20.66 13.66 -29.58
N HIS A 329 -20.54 14.99 -29.69
CA HIS A 329 -21.61 15.83 -30.21
C HIS A 329 -21.68 15.67 -31.73
N TYR A 330 -22.65 14.91 -32.23
CA TYR A 330 -23.01 14.96 -33.65
C TYR A 330 -23.74 16.27 -33.92
N THR A 331 -23.16 17.10 -34.78
CA THR A 331 -23.89 18.21 -35.41
C THR A 331 -24.50 17.68 -36.71
N LEU A 332 -25.82 17.81 -36.84
CA LEU A 332 -26.57 17.52 -38.08
C LEU A 332 -26.39 18.65 -39.09
#